data_AF-M1EEC9-F1
#
_entry.id   AF-M1EEC9-F1
#
_cell.length_a   1.000
_cell.length_b   1.000
_cell.length_c   1.000
_cell.angle_alpha   90.00
_cell.angle_beta   90.00
_cell.angle_gamma   90.00
#
_symmetry.space_group_name_H-M   'P 1'
#
loop_
_entity.id
_entity.type
_entity.pdbx_description
1 polymer ?
#
loop_
_entity_poly.entity_id
_entity_poly.type
_entity_poly.pdbx_seq_one_letter_code
_entity_poly.pdbx_strand_id
1 'polypeptide(L)'
;SESSSLTVIQEIQDSSMDMVKICPCKHSQEPKTVRVQEVYPVMEKEGRTRLALIICNKVFDHLSEREGSENDILGMQGLLENLGYSVVIKENLTALEMITELKNFATRPEHQFSDSTFLVFMSHGTLDGICGRKHRDEEPDILPDDTIFQIFNNRSCHGLKDKPKVIITQACRGKGDGAVWVTDMGEALAWTCYQPLERYISSDAIKKTHVEKDFIAFKSSTPHNVSWRLNTKGSIFISQLIHYLGEYSCCHHLEEIFRKVQNAFEKPNAMIQMPTIERLSMTRYFYLFPG
;
A
#
# COMPACT_ATOMS: atom_id res chain seq x y z
N SER A 1 14.98 24.31 -60.44
CA SER A 1 14.89 24.93 -59.11
C SER A 1 13.82 24.20 -58.34
N GLU A 2 14.18 23.71 -57.14
CA GLU A 2 13.34 23.22 -56.04
C GLU A 2 12.53 21.92 -56.31
N SER A 3 13.03 20.74 -55.95
CA SER A 3 13.09 20.14 -54.60
C SER A 3 11.70 19.86 -54.01
N SER A 4 11.29 18.58 -54.00
CA SER A 4 11.15 17.79 -52.76
C SER A 4 10.09 18.29 -51.78
N SER A 5 8.93 17.62 -51.73
CA SER A 5 8.35 17.17 -50.45
C SER A 5 7.05 16.36 -50.62
N LEU A 6 7.10 15.10 -50.16
CA LEU A 6 6.13 14.48 -49.26
C LEU A 6 4.76 14.12 -49.91
N THR A 7 4.60 12.95 -50.52
CA THR A 7 4.46 11.64 -49.83
C THR A 7 4.52 11.75 -48.31
N VAL A 8 3.42 12.20 -47.69
CA VAL A 8 3.20 12.03 -46.25
C VAL A 8 1.84 11.37 -46.05
N ILE A 9 1.90 10.04 -45.91
CA ILE A 9 1.26 9.30 -44.81
C ILE A 9 -0.28 9.41 -44.82
N GLN A 10 -1.04 8.66 -45.64
CA GLN A 10 -1.29 7.22 -45.58
C GLN A 10 -0.48 6.38 -44.56
N GLU A 11 -0.52 6.74 -43.28
CA GLU A 11 -0.36 5.80 -42.15
C GLU A 11 -1.41 6.16 -41.10
N ILE A 12 -2.66 5.76 -41.37
CA ILE A 12 -3.62 5.48 -40.29
C ILE A 12 -3.79 3.96 -40.32
N GLN A 13 -2.71 3.25 -40.00
CA GLN A 13 -2.68 1.81 -39.73
C GLN A 13 -1.28 1.46 -39.24
N ASP A 14 -1.11 1.59 -37.93
CA ASP A 14 -0.35 0.72 -37.04
C ASP A 14 0.09 1.52 -35.81
N SER A 15 -0.86 1.85 -34.94
CA SER A 15 -0.52 1.76 -33.53
C SER A 15 -0.44 0.26 -33.24
N SER A 16 0.75 -0.34 -33.40
CA SER A 16 1.01 -1.65 -32.82
C SER A 16 0.57 -1.54 -31.36
N MET A 17 -0.47 -2.27 -30.99
CA MET A 17 -0.85 -2.35 -29.58
C MET A 17 0.26 -3.16 -28.92
N ASP A 18 1.25 -2.45 -28.36
CA ASP A 18 2.32 -3.10 -27.63
C ASP A 18 1.69 -3.81 -26.43
N MET A 19 1.69 -5.14 -26.51
CA MET A 19 1.15 -6.03 -25.49
C MET A 19 2.31 -6.64 -24.69
N VAL A 20 2.17 -6.66 -23.36
CA VAL A 20 3.06 -7.39 -22.47
C VAL A 20 2.43 -8.71 -22.09
N LYS A 21 3.21 -9.78 -22.19
CA LYS A 21 2.85 -11.12 -21.74
C LYS A 21 3.19 -11.26 -20.27
N ILE A 22 2.20 -11.64 -19.45
CA ILE A 22 2.40 -11.89 -18.03
C ILE A 22 2.89 -13.34 -17.84
N CYS A 23 3.87 -13.52 -16.95
CA CYS A 23 4.39 -14.84 -16.61
C CYS A 23 3.28 -15.79 -16.14
N PRO A 24 3.21 -17.03 -16.64
CA PRO A 24 2.26 -18.01 -16.14
C PRO A 24 2.60 -18.37 -14.69
N CYS A 25 1.60 -18.30 -13.80
CA CYS A 25 1.67 -18.85 -12.45
C CYS A 25 1.12 -20.28 -12.43
N LYS A 26 1.39 -21.05 -11.37
CA LYS A 26 0.79 -22.39 -11.17
C LYS A 26 -0.75 -22.38 -11.24
N HIS A 27 -1.35 -21.22 -10.98
CA HIS A 27 -2.79 -20.98 -10.99
C HIS A 27 -3.32 -20.43 -12.32
N SER A 28 -2.46 -20.15 -13.31
CA SER A 28 -2.85 -19.64 -14.62
C SER A 28 -2.75 -20.75 -15.64
N GLN A 29 -3.87 -21.11 -16.26
CA GLN A 29 -3.90 -22.10 -17.33
C GLN A 29 -3.35 -21.55 -18.65
N GLU A 30 -3.40 -20.23 -18.85
CA GLU A 30 -2.88 -19.55 -20.04
C GLU A 30 -2.21 -18.20 -19.70
N PRO A 31 -1.22 -17.76 -20.49
CA PRO A 31 -0.59 -16.47 -20.32
C PRO A 31 -1.54 -15.33 -20.71
N LYS A 32 -1.73 -14.36 -19.81
CA LYS A 32 -2.53 -13.16 -20.06
C LYS A 32 -1.72 -12.10 -20.81
N THR A 33 -2.34 -11.42 -21.76
CA THR A 33 -1.79 -10.24 -22.43
C THR A 33 -2.50 -8.99 -21.94
N VAL A 34 -1.73 -7.95 -21.61
CA VAL A 34 -2.24 -6.64 -21.18
C VAL A 34 -1.55 -5.56 -22.00
N ARG A 35 -2.26 -4.45 -22.25
CA ARG A 35 -1.70 -3.30 -22.95
C ARG A 35 -0.59 -2.66 -22.10
N VAL A 36 0.58 -2.41 -22.70
CA VAL A 36 1.71 -1.77 -22.01
C VAL A 36 1.32 -0.47 -21.31
N GLN A 37 0.47 0.32 -21.95
CA GLN A 37 0.04 1.63 -21.46
C GLN A 37 -0.79 1.57 -20.16
N GLU A 38 -1.43 0.42 -19.90
CA GLU A 38 -2.26 0.17 -18.72
C GLU A 38 -1.44 -0.37 -17.54
N VAL A 39 -0.13 -0.60 -17.71
CA VAL A 39 0.76 -1.18 -16.69
C VAL A 39 1.80 -0.16 -16.26
N TYR A 40 2.14 -0.13 -14.97
CA TYR A 40 3.27 0.67 -14.49
C TYR A 40 4.58 0.13 -15.10
N PRO A 41 5.45 1.00 -15.65
CA PRO A 41 6.71 0.55 -16.21
C PRO A 41 7.59 -0.05 -15.10
N VAL A 42 8.13 -1.22 -15.37
CA VAL A 42 9.05 -1.93 -14.47
C VAL A 42 10.46 -1.71 -14.97
N MET A 43 11.37 -1.36 -14.06
CA MET A 43 12.78 -1.21 -14.41
C MET A 43 13.43 -2.58 -14.57
N GLU A 44 14.36 -2.67 -15.51
CA GLU A 44 15.20 -3.87 -15.70
C GLU A 44 15.88 -4.26 -14.39
N LYS A 45 16.07 -5.56 -14.21
CA LYS A 45 16.58 -6.10 -12.94
C LYS A 45 17.99 -5.58 -12.65
N GLU A 46 18.84 -5.52 -13.68
CA GLU A 46 20.18 -4.95 -13.59
C GLU A 46 20.11 -3.44 -13.30
N GLY A 47 20.62 -3.02 -12.14
CA GLY A 47 20.70 -1.61 -11.74
C GLY A 47 19.46 -1.07 -11.02
N ARG A 48 18.37 -1.86 -10.92
CA ARG A 48 17.19 -1.50 -10.13
C ARG A 48 17.48 -1.59 -8.63
N THR A 49 17.12 -0.54 -7.88
CA THR A 49 17.34 -0.44 -6.43
C THR A 49 16.03 -0.23 -5.67
N ARG A 50 15.11 -1.18 -5.81
CA ARG A 50 13.85 -1.20 -5.06
C ARG A 50 14.09 -1.14 -3.55
N LEU A 51 13.44 -0.21 -2.87
CA LEU A 51 13.46 -0.10 -1.42
C LEU A 51 12.06 -0.28 -0.83
N ALA A 52 12.00 -0.95 0.32
CA ALA A 52 10.81 -1.04 1.16
C ALA A 52 11.14 -0.70 2.62
N LEU A 53 10.15 -0.20 3.35
CA LEU A 53 10.27 0.13 4.77
C LEU A 53 9.24 -0.65 5.58
N ILE A 54 9.68 -1.26 6.67
CA ILE A 54 8.84 -1.88 7.69
C ILE A 54 9.05 -1.13 9.00
N ILE A 55 7.99 -0.53 9.54
CA ILE A 55 7.97 0.03 10.89
C ILE A 55 7.05 -0.84 11.75
N CYS A 56 7.60 -1.45 12.80
CA CYS A 56 6.85 -2.31 13.70
C CYS A 56 7.02 -1.91 15.16
N ASN A 57 5.95 -1.45 15.79
CA ASN A 57 5.92 -1.25 17.24
C ASN A 57 5.34 -2.50 17.90
N LYS A 58 6.16 -3.15 18.73
CA LYS A 58 5.84 -4.39 19.44
C LYS A 58 5.80 -4.21 20.95
N VAL A 59 6.68 -3.38 21.51
CA VAL A 59 6.74 -3.02 22.93
C VAL A 59 6.32 -1.57 23.10
N PHE A 60 5.43 -1.33 24.07
CA PHE A 60 4.85 -0.02 24.37
C PHE A 60 5.01 0.29 25.86
N ASP A 61 5.11 1.58 26.18
CA ASP A 61 5.26 2.03 27.57
C ASP A 61 3.95 1.91 28.35
N HIS A 62 2.81 2.03 27.66
CA HIS A 62 1.49 2.13 28.28
C HIS A 62 0.42 1.22 27.64
N LEU A 63 0.73 0.57 26.52
CA LEU A 63 -0.16 -0.38 25.85
C LEU A 63 0.37 -1.80 25.99
N SER A 64 -0.48 -2.79 25.74
CA SER A 64 -0.07 -4.19 25.75
C SER A 64 0.97 -4.46 24.66
N GLU A 65 1.92 -5.35 24.95
CA GLU A 65 2.84 -5.86 23.93
C GLU A 65 2.09 -6.61 22.82
N ARG A 66 2.65 -6.57 21.61
CA ARG A 66 2.07 -7.21 20.42
C ARG A 66 2.84 -8.50 20.12
N GLU A 67 2.59 -9.53 20.92
CA GLU A 67 3.20 -10.86 20.72
C GLU A 67 3.03 -11.38 19.28
N GLY A 68 4.04 -12.12 18.81
CA GLY A 68 4.10 -12.68 17.46
C GLY A 68 4.41 -11.66 16.36
N SER A 69 4.73 -10.41 16.69
CA SER A 69 5.06 -9.38 15.69
C SER A 69 6.36 -9.72 14.96
N GLU A 70 7.27 -10.44 15.60
CA GLU A 70 8.49 -10.97 15.00
C GLU A 70 8.19 -11.83 13.76
N ASN A 71 7.16 -12.69 13.82
CA ASN A 71 6.78 -13.53 12.68
C ASN A 71 6.24 -12.70 11.52
N ASP A 72 5.48 -11.65 11.83
CA ASP A 72 4.96 -10.72 10.82
C ASP A 72 6.10 -9.95 10.14
N ILE A 73 7.09 -9.47 10.91
CA ILE A 73 8.29 -8.80 10.39
C ILE A 73 9.07 -9.74 9.48
N LEU A 74 9.44 -10.93 9.96
CA LEU A 74 10.24 -11.90 9.20
C LEU A 74 9.53 -12.35 7.92
N GLY A 75 8.22 -12.60 8.01
CA GLY A 75 7.41 -13.01 6.86
C GLY A 75 7.31 -11.91 5.80
N MET A 76 7.04 -10.67 6.21
CA MET A 76 6.96 -9.53 5.28
C MET A 76 8.33 -9.18 4.69
N GLN A 77 9.40 -9.24 5.49
CA GLN A 77 10.76 -9.04 5.02
C GLN A 77 11.08 -10.07 3.92
N GLY A 78 10.93 -11.36 4.21
CA GLY A 78 11.23 -12.42 3.25
C GLY A 78 10.39 -12.31 1.97
N LEU A 79 9.11 -11.97 2.08
CA LEU A 79 8.25 -11.71 0.92
C LEU A 79 8.80 -10.57 0.07
N LEU A 80 9.09 -9.41 0.67
CA LEU A 80 9.53 -8.23 -0.07
C LEU A 80 10.92 -8.42 -0.69
N GLU A 81 11.83 -9.10 0.02
CA GLU A 81 13.14 -9.49 -0.52
C GLU A 81 12.99 -10.40 -1.74
N ASN A 82 12.09 -11.40 -1.67
CA ASN A 82 11.78 -12.27 -2.81
C ASN A 82 11.15 -11.52 -3.99
N LEU A 83 10.48 -10.39 -3.75
CA LEU A 83 9.96 -9.48 -4.78
C LEU A 83 11.01 -8.47 -5.28
N GLY A 84 12.26 -8.59 -4.80
CA GLY A 84 13.41 -7.81 -5.25
C GLY A 84 13.57 -6.46 -4.55
N TYR A 85 13.00 -6.26 -3.36
CA TYR A 85 13.18 -5.05 -2.56
C TYR A 85 14.28 -5.24 -1.52
N SER A 86 15.11 -4.22 -1.32
CA SER A 86 15.92 -4.10 -0.10
C SER A 86 15.05 -3.51 1.01
N VAL A 87 14.96 -4.23 2.13
CA VAL A 87 14.03 -3.92 3.21
C VAL A 87 14.75 -3.21 4.36
N VAL A 88 14.27 -2.03 4.73
CA VAL A 88 14.68 -1.32 5.94
C VAL A 88 13.68 -1.63 7.05
N ILE A 89 14.15 -2.09 8.21
CA ILE A 89 13.29 -2.42 9.36
C ILE A 89 13.59 -1.46 10.51
N LYS A 90 12.53 -0.92 11.11
CA LYS A 90 12.59 -0.14 12.34
C LYS A 90 11.56 -0.64 13.34
N GLU A 91 11.94 -0.63 14.61
CA GLU A 91 11.11 -1.18 15.67
C GLU A 91 10.91 -0.18 16.81
N ASN A 92 9.75 -0.22 17.44
CA ASN A 92 9.42 0.50 18.68
C ASN A 92 9.75 2.00 18.63
N LEU A 93 9.20 2.70 17.63
CA LEU A 93 9.35 4.13 17.44
C LEU A 93 8.17 4.90 18.05
N THR A 94 8.44 6.09 18.58
CA THR A 94 7.43 7.14 18.79
C THR A 94 6.90 7.67 17.45
N ALA A 95 5.77 8.36 17.43
CA ALA A 95 5.24 8.97 16.21
C ALA A 95 6.22 9.98 15.60
N LEU A 96 6.91 10.77 16.41
CA LEU A 96 7.92 11.71 15.93
C LEU A 96 9.12 10.99 15.28
N GLU A 97 9.57 9.88 15.85
CA GLU A 97 10.63 9.06 15.27
C GLU A 97 10.15 8.38 13.97
N MET A 98 8.91 7.90 13.91
CA MET A 98 8.31 7.38 12.67
C MET A 98 8.28 8.46 11.57
N ILE A 99 7.85 9.69 11.88
CA ILE A 99 7.85 10.80 10.93
C ILE A 99 9.26 11.10 10.42
N THR A 100 10.24 11.10 11.33
CA THR A 100 11.65 11.35 11.00
C THR A 100 12.18 10.26 10.07
N GLU A 101 11.91 9.00 10.38
CA GLU A 101 12.30 7.89 9.53
C GLU A 101 11.63 7.94 8.17
N LEU A 102 10.33 8.22 8.10
CA LEU A 102 9.60 8.32 6.83
C LEU A 102 10.20 9.41 5.93
N LYS A 103 10.57 10.56 6.52
CA LYS A 103 11.27 11.63 5.78
C LYS A 103 12.64 11.17 5.30
N ASN A 104 13.43 10.52 6.16
CA ASN A 104 14.74 9.99 5.77
C ASN A 104 14.61 8.98 4.63
N PHE A 105 13.67 8.05 4.74
CA PHE A 105 13.38 7.06 3.72
C PHE A 105 12.94 7.71 2.40
N ALA A 106 12.03 8.68 2.43
CA ALA A 106 11.57 9.39 1.24
C ALA A 106 12.68 10.14 0.49
N THR A 107 13.78 10.48 1.16
CA THR A 107 14.96 11.16 0.57
C THR A 107 16.03 10.22 0.02
N ARG A 108 15.82 8.89 0.12
CA ARG A 108 16.81 7.89 -0.31
C ARG A 108 17.08 7.98 -1.82
N PRO A 109 18.36 8.11 -2.25
CA PRO A 109 18.69 8.24 -3.67
C PRO A 109 18.32 7.02 -4.50
N GLU A 110 18.25 5.84 -3.88
CA GLU A 110 17.85 4.58 -4.52
C GLU A 110 16.46 4.66 -5.16
N HIS A 111 15.55 5.48 -4.61
CA HIS A 111 14.23 5.68 -5.20
C HIS A 111 14.29 6.20 -6.64
N GLN A 112 15.35 6.91 -7.05
CA GLN A 112 15.52 7.35 -8.44
C GLN A 112 15.62 6.17 -9.40
N PHE A 113 16.29 5.09 -8.97
CA PHE A 113 16.50 3.85 -9.73
C PHE A 113 15.61 2.70 -9.24
N SER A 114 14.53 3.03 -8.52
CA SER A 114 13.43 2.10 -8.23
C SER A 114 12.28 2.39 -9.18
N ASP A 115 11.42 1.40 -9.40
CA ASP A 115 10.14 1.54 -10.10
C ASP A 115 8.94 1.63 -9.13
N SER A 116 9.15 1.38 -7.82
CA SER A 116 8.07 1.23 -6.84
C SER A 116 8.59 1.24 -5.39
N THR A 117 7.68 1.29 -4.41
CA THR A 117 8.03 1.08 -2.99
C THR A 117 6.89 0.45 -2.20
N PHE A 118 7.25 -0.21 -1.10
CA PHE A 118 6.33 -0.70 -0.08
C PHE A 118 6.64 -0.04 1.27
N LEU A 119 5.61 0.45 1.95
CA LEU A 119 5.65 0.96 3.32
C LEU A 119 4.72 0.09 4.17
N VAL A 120 5.27 -0.60 5.16
CA VAL A 120 4.53 -1.54 6.02
C VAL A 120 4.55 -1.03 7.44
N PHE A 121 3.38 -0.83 8.02
CA PHE A 121 3.21 -0.36 9.40
C PHE A 121 2.48 -1.42 10.23
N MET A 122 3.07 -1.78 11.37
CA MET A 122 2.52 -2.79 12.27
C MET A 122 2.56 -2.24 13.70
N SER A 123 1.42 -1.83 14.23
CA SER A 123 1.32 -1.24 15.57
C SER A 123 -0.09 -1.44 16.15
N HIS A 124 -0.34 -0.86 17.32
CA HIS A 124 -1.70 -0.47 17.71
C HIS A 124 -2.17 0.69 16.84
N GLY A 125 -3.47 0.90 16.78
CA GLY A 125 -4.04 2.03 16.05
C GLY A 125 -5.33 2.53 16.67
N THR A 126 -5.63 3.79 16.37
CA THR A 126 -6.87 4.47 16.71
C THR A 126 -7.56 4.91 15.42
N LEU A 127 -8.66 5.66 15.53
CA LEU A 127 -9.25 6.31 14.35
C LEU A 127 -8.34 7.39 13.77
N ASP A 128 -7.47 7.97 14.58
CA ASP A 128 -6.60 9.09 14.21
C ASP A 128 -5.29 8.64 13.55
N GLY A 129 -4.93 7.35 13.66
CA GLY A 129 -3.77 6.78 12.97
C GLY A 129 -3.06 5.67 13.74
N ILE A 130 -1.75 5.59 13.52
CA ILE A 130 -0.87 4.52 14.01
C ILE A 130 -0.24 4.95 15.33
N CYS A 131 -0.37 4.15 16.38
CA CYS A 131 0.20 4.47 17.69
C CYS A 131 1.74 4.37 17.67
N GLY A 132 2.41 5.38 18.22
CA GLY A 132 3.81 5.28 18.62
C GLY A 132 3.99 4.54 19.94
N ARG A 133 5.23 4.19 20.29
CA ARG A 133 5.54 3.37 21.48
C ARG A 133 5.12 4.01 22.81
N LYS A 134 4.94 5.34 22.85
CA LYS A 134 4.59 6.09 24.07
C LYS A 134 3.11 6.43 24.18
N HIS A 135 2.27 5.92 23.27
CA HIS A 135 0.86 6.29 23.21
C HIS A 135 0.11 5.94 24.49
N ARG A 136 -0.63 6.91 25.03
CA ARG A 136 -1.70 6.73 26.02
C ARG A 136 -2.81 7.73 25.77
N ASP A 137 -4.02 7.45 26.26
CA ASP A 137 -5.21 8.25 25.96
C ASP A 137 -5.06 9.73 26.38
N GLU A 138 -4.35 10.03 27.48
CA GLU A 138 -4.13 11.39 27.97
C GLU A 138 -3.00 12.14 27.25
N GLU A 139 -2.07 11.42 26.60
CA GLU A 139 -0.94 11.98 25.85
C GLU A 139 -0.77 11.20 24.53
N PRO A 140 -1.53 11.58 23.49
CA PRO A 140 -1.54 10.84 22.23
C PRO A 140 -0.21 10.93 21.48
N ASP A 141 0.47 9.79 21.36
CA ASP A 141 1.61 9.58 20.46
C ASP A 141 1.11 8.87 19.19
N ILE A 142 0.64 9.61 18.19
CA ILE A 142 -0.02 9.07 16.99
C ILE A 142 0.65 9.62 15.73
N LEU A 143 0.92 8.72 14.77
CA LEU A 143 1.25 9.06 13.39
C LEU A 143 -0.05 9.07 12.57
N PRO A 144 -0.52 10.25 12.11
CA PRO A 144 -1.69 10.33 11.24
C PRO A 144 -1.41 9.74 9.86
N ASP A 145 -2.40 9.04 9.30
CA ASP A 145 -2.28 8.47 7.96
C ASP A 145 -1.94 9.56 6.92
N ASP A 146 -2.60 10.72 7.00
CA ASP A 146 -2.36 11.87 6.12
C ASP A 146 -0.89 12.30 6.06
N THR A 147 -0.17 12.20 7.17
CA THR A 147 1.26 12.55 7.23
C THR A 147 2.08 11.63 6.33
N ILE A 148 1.75 10.34 6.24
CA ILE A 148 2.41 9.37 5.36
C ILE A 148 2.21 9.79 3.90
N PHE A 149 0.96 10.04 3.48
CA PHE A 149 0.66 10.47 2.11
C PHE A 149 1.34 11.79 1.78
N GLN A 150 1.38 12.76 2.70
CA GLN A 150 2.06 14.04 2.51
C GLN A 150 3.57 13.91 2.32
N ILE A 151 4.23 13.01 3.06
CA ILE A 151 5.68 12.76 2.93
C ILE A 151 6.00 12.12 1.57
N PHE A 152 5.17 11.19 1.10
CA PHE A 152 5.44 10.41 -0.11
C PHE A 152 4.75 10.95 -1.38
N ASN A 153 4.07 12.09 -1.30
CA ASN A 153 3.39 12.68 -2.44
C ASN A 153 4.39 13.12 -3.53
N ASN A 154 3.90 13.43 -4.73
CA ASN A 154 4.74 13.75 -5.89
C ASN A 154 5.57 15.04 -5.73
N ARG A 155 5.21 15.90 -4.76
CA ARG A 155 5.91 17.14 -4.42
C ARG A 155 7.05 16.89 -3.44
N SER A 156 6.83 16.06 -2.44
CA SER A 156 7.75 15.81 -1.32
C SER A 156 8.77 14.71 -1.64
N CYS A 157 8.38 13.68 -2.40
CA CYS A 157 9.22 12.55 -2.74
C CYS A 157 9.38 12.41 -4.27
N HIS A 158 10.26 13.22 -4.85
CA HIS A 158 10.47 13.24 -6.31
C HIS A 158 10.98 11.91 -6.86
N GLY A 159 11.76 11.15 -6.09
CA GLY A 159 12.26 9.83 -6.51
C GLY A 159 11.15 8.82 -6.80
N LEU A 160 9.98 8.97 -6.16
CA LEU A 160 8.82 8.09 -6.31
C LEU A 160 7.66 8.74 -7.08
N LYS A 161 7.92 9.83 -7.79
CA LYS A 161 6.93 10.45 -8.65
C LYS A 161 6.55 9.51 -9.80
N ASP A 162 5.25 9.38 -10.06
CA ASP A 162 4.67 8.52 -11.11
C ASP A 162 4.95 7.00 -10.91
N LYS A 163 5.39 6.61 -9.71
CA LYS A 163 5.70 5.22 -9.32
C LYS A 163 4.72 4.75 -8.23
N PRO A 164 4.28 3.49 -8.27
CA PRO A 164 3.36 2.95 -7.27
C PRO A 164 3.97 2.93 -5.87
N LYS A 165 3.18 3.43 -4.92
CA LYS A 165 3.48 3.53 -3.48
C LYS A 165 2.45 2.71 -2.73
N VAL A 166 2.87 1.52 -2.31
CA VAL A 166 2.00 0.56 -1.64
C VAL A 166 2.15 0.72 -0.14
N ILE A 167 1.05 1.04 0.55
CA ILE A 167 1.02 1.19 2.00
C ILE A 167 0.23 0.02 2.58
N ILE A 168 0.84 -0.75 3.48
CA ILE A 168 0.19 -1.85 4.20
C ILE A 168 0.15 -1.46 5.68
N THR A 169 -1.05 -1.44 6.28
CA THR A 169 -1.21 -1.08 7.68
C THR A 169 -1.92 -2.19 8.45
N GLN A 170 -1.18 -2.84 9.34
CA GLN A 170 -1.71 -3.72 10.37
C GLN A 170 -1.86 -2.91 11.66
N ALA A 171 -3.03 -2.32 11.86
CA ALA A 171 -3.40 -1.61 13.07
C ALA A 171 -4.91 -1.72 13.29
N CYS A 172 -5.34 -1.70 14.56
CA CYS A 172 -6.75 -1.53 14.90
C CYS A 172 -7.23 -0.13 14.48
N ARG A 173 -8.53 0.03 14.25
CA ARG A 173 -9.11 1.32 13.85
C ARG A 173 -10.21 1.78 14.81
N GLY A 174 -10.16 1.32 16.06
CA GLY A 174 -11.18 1.54 17.08
C GLY A 174 -11.37 0.32 17.98
N LYS A 175 -12.43 0.35 18.79
CA LYS A 175 -12.78 -0.69 19.79
C LYS A 175 -14.00 -1.54 19.40
N GLY A 176 -14.48 -1.46 18.17
CA GLY A 176 -15.64 -2.20 17.68
C GLY A 176 -15.31 -3.65 17.33
N ASP A 177 -16.28 -4.54 17.55
CA ASP A 177 -16.12 -5.99 17.43
C ASP A 177 -16.22 -6.52 15.99
N GLY A 178 -16.30 -5.65 14.97
CA GLY A 178 -16.46 -6.06 13.56
C GLY A 178 -17.84 -6.59 13.21
N ALA A 179 -18.72 -6.78 14.19
CA ALA A 179 -20.04 -7.38 14.03
C ALA A 179 -21.16 -6.35 14.22
N VAL A 180 -22.07 -6.28 13.25
CA VAL A 180 -23.39 -5.66 13.44
C VAL A 180 -24.43 -6.76 13.23
N TRP A 181 -25.34 -6.93 14.18
CA TRP A 181 -26.50 -7.80 14.01
C TRP A 181 -27.45 -7.13 13.01
N VAL A 182 -27.41 -7.56 11.75
CA VAL A 182 -28.40 -7.15 10.76
C VAL A 182 -29.67 -7.95 11.03
N THR A 183 -30.71 -7.29 11.53
CA THR A 183 -32.08 -7.83 11.54
C THR A 183 -32.78 -7.33 10.28
N ASP A 184 -33.71 -8.11 9.71
CA ASP A 184 -34.42 -7.83 8.44
C ASP A 184 -35.30 -6.55 8.42
N MET A 185 -35.13 -5.64 9.39
CA MET A 185 -35.75 -4.34 9.45
C MET A 185 -34.65 -3.30 9.32
N GLY A 186 -34.40 -2.90 8.08
CA GLY A 186 -33.31 -1.99 7.73
C GLY A 186 -33.48 -0.62 8.38
N GLU A 187 -32.67 -0.34 9.39
CA GLU A 187 -32.34 1.00 9.84
C GLU A 187 -30.92 1.00 10.41
N ALA A 188 -29.96 1.43 9.58
CA ALA A 188 -28.60 1.73 10.01
C ALA A 188 -28.52 3.22 10.34
N LEU A 189 -28.32 3.56 11.62
CA LEU A 189 -28.02 4.93 12.05
C LEU A 189 -26.60 5.31 11.58
N ALA A 190 -26.52 6.01 10.45
CA ALA A 190 -25.30 6.64 9.98
C ALA A 190 -25.00 7.88 10.84
N TRP A 191 -23.94 7.84 11.63
CA TRP A 191 -23.38 9.05 12.26
C TRP A 191 -22.29 9.62 11.35
N THR A 192 -22.62 10.67 10.60
CA THR A 192 -21.65 11.46 9.83
C THR A 192 -20.98 12.49 10.73
N CYS A 193 -19.65 12.49 10.81
CA CYS A 193 -18.88 13.69 11.12
C CYS A 193 -18.12 14.13 9.86
N TYR A 194 -18.66 15.12 9.17
CA TYR A 194 -17.89 15.92 8.22
C TYR A 194 -17.30 17.10 9.00
N GLN A 195 -15.98 17.28 8.93
CA GLN A 195 -15.38 18.59 9.19
C GLN A 195 -14.89 19.19 7.86
N PRO A 196 -15.07 20.51 7.62
CA PRO A 196 -14.66 21.14 6.38
C PRO A 196 -13.15 21.43 6.41
N LEU A 197 -12.41 20.86 5.45
CA LEU A 197 -11.03 21.26 5.20
C LEU A 197 -11.02 22.56 4.39
N GLU A 198 -10.63 23.68 5.02
CA GLU A 198 -10.44 24.96 4.33
C GLU A 198 -9.31 24.85 3.28
N ARG A 199 -9.69 25.01 2.01
CA ARG A 199 -8.78 25.02 0.85
C ARG A 199 -8.17 26.40 0.68
N TYR A 200 -6.88 26.55 1.00
CA TYR A 200 -6.09 27.65 0.47
C TYR A 200 -5.66 27.31 -0.96
N ILE A 201 -6.32 27.93 -1.94
CA ILE A 201 -5.89 27.94 -3.34
C ILE A 201 -4.93 29.12 -3.51
N SER A 202 -3.65 28.82 -3.78
CA SER A 202 -2.71 29.81 -4.30
C SER A 202 -2.25 29.37 -5.68
N SER A 203 -2.49 30.22 -6.66
CA SER A 203 -2.08 30.07 -8.07
C SER A 203 -0.66 30.60 -8.22
N ASP A 204 0.22 29.85 -8.89
CA ASP A 204 0.85 30.28 -10.16
C ASP A 204 1.98 29.32 -10.63
N ALA A 205 1.80 28.83 -11.86
CA ALA A 205 2.83 28.45 -12.84
C ALA A 205 4.05 27.57 -12.45
N ILE A 206 3.86 26.34 -11.94
CA ILE A 206 4.88 25.26 -12.03
C ILE A 206 4.16 23.91 -12.21
N LYS A 207 4.35 23.24 -13.36
CA LYS A 207 3.82 21.91 -13.79
C LYS A 207 2.64 21.36 -12.95
N LYS A 208 1.40 21.51 -13.43
CA LYS A 208 0.20 20.87 -12.84
C LYS A 208 0.36 19.35 -12.78
N THR A 209 0.85 18.83 -11.66
CA THR A 209 0.88 17.39 -11.35
C THR A 209 -0.01 17.16 -10.15
N HIS A 210 -0.82 16.10 -10.17
CA HIS A 210 -1.61 15.70 -9.01
C HIS A 210 -0.66 15.47 -7.82
N VAL A 211 -0.96 16.14 -6.69
CA VAL A 211 -0.12 16.08 -5.49
C VAL A 211 -0.07 14.64 -4.97
N GLU A 212 -1.22 14.02 -4.79
CA GLU A 212 -1.36 12.62 -4.37
C GLU A 212 -1.79 11.75 -5.56
N LYS A 213 -0.87 10.93 -6.07
CA LYS A 213 -1.10 9.99 -7.18
C LYS A 213 -0.24 8.74 -6.96
N ASP A 214 -0.69 7.63 -7.52
CA ASP A 214 0.01 6.35 -7.54
C ASP A 214 0.12 5.71 -6.14
N PHE A 215 -0.89 5.91 -5.29
CA PHE A 215 -0.99 5.25 -4.00
C PHE A 215 -2.05 4.16 -3.99
N ILE A 216 -1.80 3.16 -3.15
CA ILE A 216 -2.80 2.22 -2.66
C ILE A 216 -2.49 1.89 -1.21
N ALA A 217 -3.47 2.08 -0.32
CA ALA A 217 -3.37 1.62 1.06
C ALA A 217 -4.21 0.35 1.25
N PHE A 218 -3.64 -0.64 1.94
CA PHE A 218 -4.34 -1.85 2.33
C PHE A 218 -4.27 -2.02 3.84
N LYS A 219 -5.41 -1.83 4.50
CA LYS A 219 -5.52 -1.83 5.95
C LYS A 219 -6.17 -3.11 6.43
N SER A 220 -5.71 -3.63 7.55
CA SER A 220 -6.12 -4.95 8.07
C SER A 220 -7.57 -5.01 8.56
N SER A 221 -8.17 -3.87 8.90
CA SER A 221 -9.53 -3.78 9.45
C SER A 221 -10.32 -2.64 8.83
N THR A 222 -11.64 -2.81 8.77
CA THR A 222 -12.60 -1.75 8.51
C THR A 222 -12.52 -0.69 9.64
N PRO A 223 -12.84 0.58 9.35
CA PRO A 223 -12.92 1.61 10.38
C PRO A 223 -13.75 1.13 11.58
N HIS A 224 -13.34 1.52 12.78
CA HIS A 224 -13.92 1.14 14.06
C HIS A 224 -13.67 -0.29 14.53
N ASN A 225 -12.97 -1.15 13.79
CA ASN A 225 -12.84 -2.57 14.15
C ASN A 225 -11.43 -3.01 14.56
N VAL A 226 -11.39 -4.13 15.29
CA VAL A 226 -10.15 -4.76 15.78
C VAL A 226 -9.51 -5.63 14.69
N SER A 227 -8.18 -5.61 14.62
CA SER A 227 -7.41 -6.54 13.81
C SER A 227 -6.89 -7.69 14.67
N TRP A 228 -7.21 -8.93 14.32
CA TRP A 228 -6.93 -10.09 15.16
C TRP A 228 -5.52 -10.66 14.94
N ARG A 229 -4.96 -11.19 16.02
CA ARG A 229 -3.68 -11.91 16.04
C ARG A 229 -3.92 -13.30 16.62
N LEU A 230 -3.17 -14.27 16.13
CA LEU A 230 -3.09 -15.59 16.75
C LEU A 230 -1.86 -15.59 17.64
N ASN A 231 -1.99 -15.21 18.92
CA ASN A 231 -0.94 -15.13 19.96
C ASN A 231 0.50 -15.22 19.42
N THR A 232 1.06 -16.44 19.35
CA THR A 232 2.46 -16.70 18.98
C THR A 232 2.72 -16.91 17.48
N LYS A 233 1.68 -16.93 16.63
CA LYS A 233 1.78 -17.19 15.18
C LYS A 233 1.74 -15.94 14.30
N GLY A 234 1.47 -14.77 14.88
CA GLY A 234 1.40 -13.49 14.15
C GLY A 234 -0.01 -13.06 13.77
N SER A 235 -0.13 -12.06 12.90
CA SER A 235 -1.40 -11.53 12.39
C SER A 235 -1.96 -12.43 11.28
N ILE A 236 -3.28 -12.68 11.33
CA ILE A 236 -3.99 -13.39 10.26
C ILE A 236 -3.92 -12.59 8.96
N PHE A 237 -4.07 -11.27 9.04
CA PHE A 237 -3.98 -10.39 7.87
C PHE A 237 -2.61 -10.45 7.21
N ILE A 238 -1.53 -10.32 7.99
CA ILE A 238 -0.18 -10.37 7.42
C ILE A 238 0.11 -11.76 6.85
N SER A 239 -0.27 -12.82 7.55
CA SER A 239 -0.10 -14.20 7.07
C SER A 239 -0.83 -14.45 5.75
N GLN A 240 -2.09 -14.03 5.64
CA GLN A 240 -2.87 -14.15 4.39
C GLN A 240 -2.27 -13.28 3.29
N LEU A 241 -1.89 -12.04 3.59
CA LEU A 241 -1.27 -11.14 2.64
C LEU A 241 0.03 -11.71 2.06
N ILE A 242 0.90 -12.25 2.91
CA ILE A 242 2.14 -12.93 2.50
C ILE A 242 1.81 -14.10 1.58
N HIS A 243 0.87 -14.96 1.96
CA HIS A 243 0.46 -16.11 1.16
C HIS A 243 -0.03 -15.68 -0.23
N TYR A 244 -1.00 -14.77 -0.31
CA TYR A 244 -1.59 -14.36 -1.59
C TYR A 244 -0.61 -13.57 -2.46
N LEU A 245 0.24 -12.71 -1.90
CA LEU A 245 1.29 -12.05 -2.68
C LEU A 245 2.33 -13.06 -3.19
N GLY A 246 2.74 -14.02 -2.38
CA GLY A 246 3.67 -15.08 -2.80
C GLY A 246 3.10 -15.95 -3.94
N GLU A 247 1.82 -16.32 -3.85
CA GLU A 247 1.19 -17.24 -4.80
C GLU A 247 0.72 -16.57 -6.11
N TYR A 248 0.32 -15.30 -6.07
CA TYR A 248 -0.37 -14.65 -7.20
C TYR A 248 0.37 -13.47 -7.82
N SER A 249 1.47 -12.98 -7.24
CA SER A 249 2.25 -11.84 -7.79
C SER A 249 2.81 -12.06 -9.19
N CYS A 250 2.96 -13.32 -9.61
CA CYS A 250 3.41 -13.69 -10.95
C CYS A 250 2.34 -13.50 -12.04
N CYS A 251 1.04 -13.51 -11.69
CA CYS A 251 -0.05 -13.53 -12.68
C CYS A 251 -1.18 -12.54 -12.43
N HIS A 252 -1.19 -11.83 -11.30
CA HIS A 252 -2.19 -10.81 -10.97
C HIS A 252 -1.54 -9.49 -10.59
N HIS A 253 -2.20 -8.39 -10.94
CA HIS A 253 -1.84 -7.07 -10.45
C HIS A 253 -2.27 -6.93 -8.99
N LEU A 254 -1.65 -5.98 -8.29
CA LEU A 254 -1.75 -5.83 -6.85
C LEU A 254 -3.20 -5.72 -6.32
N GLU A 255 -4.05 -4.91 -6.96
CA GLU A 255 -5.46 -4.75 -6.55
C GLU A 255 -6.25 -6.07 -6.57
N GLU A 256 -6.02 -6.91 -7.57
CA GLU A 256 -6.68 -8.21 -7.68
C GLU A 256 -6.18 -9.19 -6.60
N ILE A 257 -4.90 -9.09 -6.24
CA ILE A 257 -4.36 -9.86 -5.11
C ILE A 257 -5.00 -9.40 -3.80
N PHE A 258 -5.13 -8.09 -3.57
CA PHE A 258 -5.80 -7.56 -2.38
C PHE A 258 -7.27 -7.98 -2.31
N ARG A 259 -7.98 -8.00 -3.45
CA ARG A 259 -9.34 -8.53 -3.52
C ARG A 259 -9.41 -10.02 -3.16
N LYS A 260 -8.43 -10.83 -3.59
CA LYS A 260 -8.34 -12.26 -3.19
C LYS A 260 -8.10 -12.41 -1.69
N VAL A 261 -7.27 -11.55 -1.09
CA VAL A 261 -7.10 -11.50 0.37
C VAL A 261 -8.45 -11.20 1.03
N GLN A 262 -9.19 -10.17 0.59
CA GLN A 262 -10.51 -9.86 1.12
C GLN A 262 -11.48 -11.04 1.02
N ASN A 263 -11.49 -11.77 -0.10
CA ASN A 263 -12.32 -12.96 -0.27
C ASN A 263 -11.98 -14.07 0.75
N ALA A 264 -10.72 -14.22 1.14
CA ALA A 264 -10.31 -15.16 2.18
C ALA A 264 -10.91 -14.82 3.57
N PHE A 265 -11.31 -13.57 3.78
CA PHE A 265 -11.99 -13.08 4.97
C PHE A 265 -13.52 -13.04 4.84
N GLU A 266 -14.08 -13.37 3.67
CA GLU A 266 -15.53 -13.29 3.40
C GLU A 266 -16.33 -14.33 4.21
N LYS A 267 -15.78 -15.54 4.37
CA LYS A 267 -16.37 -16.54 5.27
C LYS A 267 -15.89 -16.25 6.68
N PRO A 268 -16.78 -15.85 7.61
CA PRO A 268 -16.38 -15.66 8.99
C PRO A 268 -15.94 -17.01 9.56
N ASN A 269 -14.63 -17.19 9.73
CA ASN A 269 -14.15 -18.03 10.81
C ASN A 269 -14.44 -17.31 12.14
N ALA A 270 -14.10 -17.91 13.29
CA ALA A 270 -14.43 -17.42 14.64
C ALA A 270 -14.08 -15.94 14.97
N MET A 271 -13.44 -15.19 14.06
CA MET A 271 -13.08 -13.78 14.20
C MET A 271 -13.52 -12.99 12.95
N ILE A 272 -14.30 -11.93 13.17
CA ILE A 272 -14.79 -11.06 12.10
C ILE A 272 -13.74 -9.98 11.83
N GLN A 273 -13.17 -9.99 10.64
CA GLN A 273 -12.21 -9.01 10.17
C GLN A 273 -12.34 -8.89 8.65
N MET A 274 -12.35 -7.67 8.12
CA MET A 274 -12.33 -7.43 6.68
C MET A 274 -11.27 -6.38 6.36
N PRO A 275 -10.19 -6.75 5.65
CA PRO A 275 -9.24 -5.79 5.15
C PRO A 275 -9.86 -4.83 4.13
N THR A 276 -9.41 -3.58 4.10
CA THR A 276 -9.96 -2.53 3.22
C THR A 276 -8.90 -1.89 2.35
N ILE A 277 -9.20 -1.73 1.07
CA ILE A 277 -8.42 -0.91 0.14
C ILE A 277 -8.86 0.55 0.31
N GLU A 278 -7.90 1.45 0.54
CA GLU A 278 -8.15 2.87 0.79
C GLU A 278 -7.23 3.76 -0.04
N ARG A 279 -7.67 5.00 -0.26
CA ARG A 279 -6.92 6.08 -0.95
C ARG A 279 -6.25 5.61 -2.25
N LEU A 280 -6.98 4.76 -3.00
CA LEU A 280 -6.55 4.28 -4.29
C LEU A 280 -6.49 5.45 -5.28
N SER A 281 -5.27 5.78 -5.70
CA SER A 281 -4.96 6.80 -6.70
C SER A 281 -4.00 6.28 -7.77
N MET A 282 -3.87 4.94 -7.87
CA MET A 282 -3.17 4.29 -8.97
C MET A 282 -3.92 4.49 -10.28
N THR A 283 -3.18 4.80 -11.34
CA THR A 283 -3.74 5.07 -12.68
C THR A 283 -3.47 3.93 -13.65
N ARG A 284 -2.72 2.91 -13.22
CA ARG A 284 -2.30 1.76 -14.01
C ARG A 284 -2.27 0.51 -13.14
N TYR A 285 -2.35 -0.65 -13.75
CA TYR A 285 -2.14 -1.91 -13.06
C TYR A 285 -0.69 -2.05 -12.62
N PHE A 286 -0.50 -2.34 -11.33
CA PHE A 286 0.81 -2.63 -10.79
C PHE A 286 1.04 -4.14 -10.73
N TYR A 287 1.84 -4.65 -11.65
CA TYR A 287 2.35 -6.03 -11.65
C TYR A 287 3.76 -6.06 -11.05
N LEU A 288 4.01 -7.02 -10.16
CA LEU A 288 5.30 -7.13 -9.45
C LEU A 288 6.37 -7.86 -10.26
N PHE A 289 5.96 -8.71 -11.21
CA PHE A 289 6.81 -9.57 -12.05
C PHE A 289 7.95 -10.22 -11.25
N PRO A 290 7.64 -11.13 -10.29
CA PRO A 290 8.66 -11.88 -9.56
C PRO A 290 9.53 -12.69 -10.53
N GLY A 291 10.85 -12.53 -10.45
CA GLY A 291 11.84 -13.10 -11.37
C GLY A 291 13.08 -12.23 -11.48
#